data_AF-A0A947H9J2-F1
#
_entry.id   AF-A0A947H9J2-F1
#
_cell.length_a   1.000
_cell.length_b   1.000
_cell.length_c   1.000
_cell.angle_alpha   90.00
_cell.angle_beta   90.00
_cell.angle_gamma   90.00
#
_symmetry.space_group_name_H-M   'P 1'
#
loop_
_entity.id
_entity.type
_entity.pdbx_description
1 polymer ?
#
loop_
_entity_poly.entity_id
_entity_poly.type
_entity_poly.pdbx_seq_one_letter_code
_entity_poly.pdbx_strand_id
1 'polypeptide(L)' 'MKDFHTAVYYYYPLQPNRENKLQKPSSADCTQAKSVSLQRFVKATGGKISPSDLKEIAETVGFLLGI' A
#
# COMPACT_ATOMS: atom_id res chain seq x y z
N MET A 1 -1.87 -6.71 28.39
CA MET A 1 -1.07 -7.11 27.21
C MET A 1 -1.72 -6.42 26.02
N LYS A 2 -1.08 -5.43 25.38
CA LYS A 2 -1.67 -4.73 24.22
C LYS A 2 -1.60 -5.69 23.03
N ASP A 3 -2.74 -6.01 22.44
CA ASP A 3 -2.83 -6.87 21.25
C ASP A 3 -2.04 -6.26 20.09
N PHE A 4 -0.90 -6.86 19.74
CA PHE A 4 -0.12 -6.52 18.55
C PHE A 4 -0.57 -7.30 17.31
N HIS A 5 -1.60 -8.14 17.42
CA HIS A 5 -2.04 -9.05 16.36
C HIS A 5 -2.89 -8.39 15.28
N THR A 6 -3.46 -7.21 15.54
CA THR A 6 -4.32 -6.50 14.57
C THR A 6 -3.53 -5.66 13.57
N ALA A 7 -2.29 -5.29 13.89
CA ALA A 7 -1.48 -4.43 13.02
C ALA A 7 -1.22 -5.10 11.67
N VAL A 8 -0.99 -6.42 11.63
CA VAL A 8 -0.54 -7.13 10.42
C VAL A 8 -1.58 -7.13 9.29
N TYR A 9 -2.88 -7.00 9.59
CA TYR A 9 -3.94 -7.11 8.58
C TYR A 9 -4.05 -5.89 7.66
N TYR A 10 -3.52 -4.73 8.05
CA TYR A 10 -3.75 -3.47 7.33
C TYR A 10 -2.52 -2.95 6.58
N TYR A 11 -1.39 -3.65 6.70
CA TYR A 11 -0.17 -3.35 5.95
C TYR A 11 0.07 -4.45 4.92
N TYR A 12 -0.01 -4.09 3.65
CA TYR A 12 0.33 -5.01 2.57
C TYR A 12 1.84 -4.95 2.29
N PRO A 13 2.62 -6.03 2.49
CA PRO A 13 4.06 -6.01 2.28
C PRO A 13 4.41 -5.98 0.80
N LEU A 14 5.38 -5.13 0.42
CA LEU A 14 5.88 -4.99 -0.94
C LEU A 14 7.40 -5.21 -0.97
N GLN A 15 7.82 -6.23 -1.72
CA GLN A 15 9.23 -6.49 -1.97
C GLN A 15 9.73 -5.71 -3.19
N PRO A 16 10.97 -5.17 -3.16
CA PRO A 16 11.61 -4.58 -4.32
C PRO A 16 11.62 -5.53 -5.51
N ASN A 17 11.18 -5.03 -6.65
CA ASN A 17 11.31 -5.74 -7.91
C ASN A 17 11.57 -4.77 -9.06
N ARG A 18 11.79 -5.32 -10.26
CA ARG A 18 12.13 -4.53 -11.46
C ARG A 18 10.99 -3.61 -11.90
N GLU A 19 9.75 -3.93 -11.57
CA GLU A 19 8.54 -3.22 -11.99
C GLU A 19 8.19 -2.06 -11.04
N ASN A 20 8.19 -2.31 -9.73
CA ASN A 20 7.80 -1.32 -8.72
C ASN A 20 8.89 -0.29 -8.38
N LYS A 21 10.16 -0.58 -8.76
CA LYS A 21 11.32 0.29 -8.54
C LYS A 21 11.54 0.69 -7.08
N LEU A 22 11.00 -0.05 -6.12
CA LEU A 22 11.29 0.16 -4.71
C LEU A 22 12.77 -0.13 -4.45
N GLN A 23 13.41 0.70 -3.63
CA GLN A 23 14.83 0.52 -3.28
C GLN A 23 15.03 -0.41 -2.07
N LYS A 24 13.96 -0.66 -1.31
CA LYS A 24 13.97 -1.46 -0.09
C LYS A 24 12.60 -2.09 0.17
N PRO A 25 12.53 -3.19 0.94
CA PRO A 25 11.27 -3.73 1.45
C PRO A 25 10.43 -2.62 2.09
N SER A 26 9.17 -2.55 1.68
CA SER A 26 8.22 -1.51 2.07
C SER A 26 6.85 -2.13 2.34
N SER A 27 5.90 -1.33 2.78
CA SER A 27 4.50 -1.74 2.90
C SER A 27 3.55 -0.62 2.46
N ALA A 28 2.41 -1.00 1.90
CA ALA A 28 1.28 -0.10 1.74
C ALA A 28 0.48 -0.09 3.04
N ASP A 29 0.44 1.06 3.72
CA ASP A 29 -0.39 1.27 4.90
C ASP A 29 -1.82 1.63 4.48
N CYS A 30 -2.71 0.64 4.51
CA CYS A 30 -4.09 0.80 4.06
C CYS A 30 -4.93 1.65 5.03
N THR A 31 -4.46 1.88 6.26
CA THR A 31 -5.15 2.76 7.23
C THR A 31 -4.98 4.25 6.91
N GLN A 32 -4.05 4.60 6.01
CA GLN A 32 -3.72 5.97 5.65
C GLN A 32 -4.25 6.39 4.26
N ALA A 33 -5.27 5.70 3.75
CA ALA A 33 -5.93 6.08 2.51
C ALA A 33 -6.49 7.52 2.62
N LYS A 34 -6.15 8.37 1.65
CA LYS A 34 -6.55 9.78 1.63
C LYS A 34 -6.63 10.34 0.22
N SER A 35 -7.57 11.25 0.00
CA SER A 35 -7.63 12.06 -1.22
C SER A 35 -6.54 13.13 -1.20
N VAL A 36 -5.74 13.22 -2.27
CA VAL A 36 -4.70 14.25 -2.42
C VAL A 36 -4.85 14.97 -3.75
N SER A 37 -4.52 16.27 -3.76
CA SER A 37 -4.44 17.05 -5.01
C SER A 37 -3.33 16.50 -5.91
N LEU A 38 -3.57 16.48 -7.22
CA LEU A 38 -2.56 16.08 -8.21
C LEU A 38 -1.28 16.92 -8.13
N GLN A 39 -1.37 18.17 -7.66
CA GLN A 39 -0.21 19.06 -7.49
C GLN A 39 0.75 18.59 -6.37
N ARG A 40 0.34 17.66 -5.51
CA ARG A 40 1.20 17.09 -4.45
C ARG A 40 2.21 16.08 -5.01
N PHE A 41 2.01 15.55 -6.21
CA PHE A 41 2.93 14.60 -6.82
C PHE A 41 4.10 15.33 -7.49
N VAL A 42 5.23 15.41 -6.79
CA VAL A 42 6.42 16.16 -7.23
C VAL A 42 7.34 15.40 -8.18
N LYS A 43 7.27 14.07 -8.20
CA LYS A 43 8.16 13.21 -9.00
C LYS A 43 7.52 11.85 -9.28
N ALA A 44 7.53 11.44 -10.54
CA ALA A 44 7.24 10.05 -10.89
C ALA A 44 8.43 9.16 -10.52
N THR A 45 8.16 8.06 -9.82
CA THR A 45 9.21 7.06 -9.50
C THR A 45 9.56 6.18 -10.71
N GLY A 46 8.73 6.19 -11.75
CA GLY A 46 8.85 5.30 -12.91
C GLY A 46 8.51 3.84 -12.61
N GLY A 47 8.09 3.53 -11.37
CA GLY A 47 7.63 2.22 -10.96
C GLY A 47 6.12 2.06 -11.09
N LYS A 48 5.68 0.81 -11.16
CA LYS A 48 4.26 0.42 -11.15
C LYS A 48 4.03 -0.73 -10.18
N ILE A 49 2.86 -0.75 -9.57
CA ILE A 49 2.41 -1.88 -8.76
C ILE A 49 1.77 -2.90 -9.70
N SER A 50 2.05 -4.18 -9.47
CA SER A 50 1.48 -5.24 -10.27
C SER A 50 -0.04 -5.32 -10.07
N PRO A 51 -0.81 -5.84 -11.04
CA PRO A 51 -2.26 -5.99 -10.87
C PRO A 51 -2.65 -6.86 -9.67
N SER A 52 -1.86 -7.90 -9.35
CA SER A 52 -2.08 -8.76 -8.19
C SER A 52 -1.88 -8.01 -6.88
N ASP A 53 -0.78 -7.26 -6.74
CA ASP A 53 -0.52 -6.48 -5.53
C ASP A 53 -1.59 -5.39 -5.35
N LEU A 54 -2.00 -4.73 -6.43
CA LEU A 54 -3.03 -3.71 -6.40
C LEU A 54 -4.38 -4.28 -5.94
N LYS A 55 -4.73 -5.49 -6.39
CA LYS A 55 -5.96 -6.18 -5.98
C LYS A 55 -5.97 -6.43 -4.48
N GLU A 56 -4.89 -6.98 -3.93
CA GLU A 56 -4.76 -7.26 -2.49
C GLU A 56 -4.82 -5.97 -1.64
N ILE A 57 -4.16 -4.90 -2.10
CA ILE A 57 -4.25 -3.59 -1.45
C ILE A 57 -5.70 -3.07 -1.47
N ALA A 58 -6.40 -3.19 -2.61
CA ALA A 58 -7.78 -2.74 -2.73
C ALA A 58 -8.73 -3.54 -1.83
N GLU A 59 -8.57 -4.85 -1.75
CA GLU A 59 -9.35 -5.72 -0.85
C GLU A 59 -9.11 -5.38 0.63
N THR A 60 -7.86 -5.09 0.99
CA THR A 60 -7.50 -4.65 2.36
C THR A 60 -8.15 -3.31 2.71
N VAL A 61 -8.17 -2.36 1.75
CA VAL A 61 -8.86 -1.06 1.92
C VAL A 61 -10.37 -1.26 2.00
N GLY A 62 -10.97 -2.11 1.17
CA GLY A 62 -12.40 -2.43 1.22
C GLY A 62 -12.81 -2.99 2.58
N PHE A 63 -12.04 -3.96 3.09
CA PHE A 63 -12.23 -4.52 4.43
C PHE A 63 -12.18 -3.44 5.53
N LEU A 64 -11.24 -2.50 5.46
CA LEU A 64 -11.14 -1.37 6.41
C LEU A 64 -12.34 -0.43 6.35
N LEU A 65 -12.92 -0.25 5.18
CA LEU A 65 -14.06 0.63 4.94
C LEU A 65 -15.41 -0.08 5.13
N GLY A 66 -15.41 -1.40 5.28
CA GLY A 66 -16.63 -2.21 5.38
C GLY A 66 -17.40 -2.31 4.06
N ILE A 67 -16.69 -2.30 2.92
CA ILE A 67 -17.25 -2.39 1.56
C ILE A 67 -16.65 -3.52 0.74
#